data_AF-A0A949EY14-F1
#
_entry.id   AF-A0A949EY14-F1
#
_cell.length_a   1.000
_cell.length_b   1.000
_cell.length_c   1.000
_cell.angle_alpha   90.00
_cell.angle_beta   90.00
_cell.angle_gamma   90.00
#
_symmetry.space_group_name_H-M   'P 1'
#
loop_
_entity.id
_entity.type
_entity.pdbx_description
1 polymer ?
#
loop_
_entity_poly.entity_id
_entity_poly.type
_entity_poly.pdbx_seq_one_letter_code
_entity_poly.pdbx_strand_id
1 'polypeptide(L)'
;MLDLIKLRKAPAISKRMYLIKEMCESAGADIEYLFGLFNMYNEKNKGRWFWQKASFGGHLRDTFDRFNSFTDKFVLKIKGYSDDDILRNFEDGKNLLCDLLKDLETNLAVDREIDRSSVRGYIDDNIRKLIQESLKKVS
;
A
#
# COMPACT_ATOMS: atom_id res chain seq x y z
N MET A 1 -1.35 16.95 0.44
CA MET A 1 -2.78 17.32 0.45
C MET A 1 -3.41 16.66 -0.75
N LEU A 2 -4.49 15.90 -0.56
CA LEU A 2 -5.07 15.05 -1.59
C LEU A 2 -5.66 15.89 -2.74
N ASP A 3 -5.24 15.66 -3.97
CA ASP A 3 -5.84 16.30 -5.15
C ASP A 3 -7.10 15.55 -5.59
N LEU A 4 -8.25 15.98 -5.05
CA LEU A 4 -9.55 15.34 -5.29
C LEU A 4 -9.98 15.38 -6.76
N ILE A 5 -9.59 16.43 -7.50
CA ILE A 5 -9.96 16.60 -8.91
C ILE A 5 -9.22 15.56 -9.75
N LYS A 6 -7.90 15.45 -9.58
CA LYS A 6 -7.09 14.47 -10.31
C LYS A 6 -7.49 13.05 -9.93
N LEU A 7 -7.71 12.81 -8.63
CA LEU A 7 -8.15 11.52 -8.13
C LEU A 7 -9.46 11.07 -8.78
N ARG A 8 -10.47 11.94 -8.93
CA ARG A 8 -11.75 11.54 -9.58
C ARG A 8 -11.59 11.14 -11.05
N LYS A 9 -10.72 11.84 -11.79
CA LYS A 9 -10.49 11.64 -13.24
C LYS A 9 -9.61 10.44 -13.57
N ALA A 10 -8.74 10.04 -12.65
CA ALA A 10 -7.77 8.97 -12.90
C ALA A 10 -8.42 7.58 -13.19
N PRO A 11 -7.75 6.71 -13.97
CA PRO A 11 -8.13 5.30 -14.10
C PRO A 11 -8.07 4.56 -12.76
N ALA A 12 -8.79 3.44 -12.63
CA ALA A 12 -8.92 2.71 -11.35
C ALA A 12 -7.57 2.33 -10.71
N ILE A 13 -6.63 1.78 -11.49
CA ILE A 13 -5.29 1.41 -10.99
C ILE A 13 -4.51 2.64 -10.53
N SER A 14 -4.55 3.73 -11.30
CA SER A 14 -3.89 4.99 -10.97
C SER A 14 -4.47 5.64 -9.72
N LYS A 15 -5.80 5.61 -9.56
CA LYS A 15 -6.49 6.05 -8.33
C LYS A 15 -5.99 5.29 -7.12
N ARG A 16 -5.99 3.96 -7.24
CA ARG A 16 -5.56 3.06 -6.17
C ARG A 16 -4.11 3.35 -5.78
N MET A 17 -3.20 3.42 -6.75
CA MET A 17 -1.79 3.70 -6.49
C MET A 17 -1.58 5.08 -5.85
N TYR A 18 -2.29 6.10 -6.33
CA TYR A 18 -2.21 7.44 -5.77
C TYR A 18 -2.73 7.50 -4.33
N LEU A 19 -3.89 6.87 -4.04
CA LEU A 19 -4.41 6.78 -2.67
C LEU A 19 -3.42 6.10 -1.73
N ILE A 20 -2.85 4.95 -2.14
CA ILE A 20 -1.87 4.23 -1.33
C ILE A 20 -0.63 5.10 -1.09
N LYS A 21 -0.13 5.80 -2.11
CA LYS A 21 1.00 6.74 -1.96
C LYS A 21 0.71 7.80 -0.91
N GLU A 22 -0.41 8.52 -1.05
CA GLU A 22 -0.76 9.61 -0.15
C GLU A 22 -1.02 9.11 1.28
N MET A 23 -1.58 7.90 1.44
CA MET A 23 -1.74 7.25 2.74
C MET A 23 -0.37 6.87 3.36
N CYS A 24 0.56 6.30 2.58
CA CYS A 24 1.92 6.01 3.03
C CYS A 24 2.62 7.28 3.50
N GLU A 25 2.60 8.35 2.70
CA GLU A 25 3.23 9.63 3.03
C GLU A 25 2.63 10.23 4.30
N SER A 26 1.30 10.19 4.43
CA SER A 26 0.60 10.64 5.65
C SER A 26 0.91 9.78 6.88
N ALA A 27 1.35 8.54 6.70
CA ALA A 27 1.78 7.63 7.76
C ALA A 27 3.29 7.69 8.05
N GLY A 28 4.02 8.65 7.47
CA GLY A 28 5.48 8.78 7.61
C GLY A 28 6.29 7.72 6.86
N ALA A 29 5.65 6.95 6.00
CA ALA A 29 6.29 5.99 5.09
C ALA A 29 6.25 6.54 3.66
N ASP A 30 6.75 5.76 2.71
CA ASP A 30 6.56 6.01 1.29
C ASP A 30 6.11 4.71 0.62
N ILE A 31 5.59 4.84 -0.60
CA ILE A 31 5.03 3.71 -1.31
C ILE A 31 6.09 2.66 -1.66
N GLU A 32 7.32 3.06 -1.95
CA GLU A 32 8.39 2.11 -2.26
C GLU A 32 8.78 1.30 -1.04
N TYR A 33 8.78 1.92 0.14
CA TYR A 33 8.97 1.22 1.41
C TYR A 33 7.89 0.17 1.66
N LEU A 34 6.60 0.49 1.47
CA LEU A 34 5.51 -0.49 1.61
C LEU A 34 5.70 -1.69 0.66
N PHE A 35 5.95 -1.44 -0.62
CA PHE A 35 6.18 -2.52 -1.58
C PHE A 35 7.49 -3.29 -1.31
N GLY A 36 8.50 -2.61 -0.77
CA GLY A 36 9.73 -3.23 -0.25
C GLY A 36 9.43 -4.23 0.87
N LEU A 37 8.58 -3.87 1.85
CA LEU A 37 8.14 -4.80 2.90
C LEU A 37 7.40 -6.02 2.34
N PHE A 38 6.53 -5.83 1.34
CA PHE A 38 5.86 -6.94 0.68
C PHE A 38 6.85 -7.88 -0.02
N ASN A 39 7.83 -7.35 -0.74
CA ASN A 39 8.85 -8.14 -1.41
C ASN A 39 9.79 -8.84 -0.42
N MET A 40 10.20 -8.15 0.65
CA MET A 40 11.01 -8.70 1.73
C MET A 40 10.28 -9.86 2.44
N TYR A 41 8.98 -9.70 2.72
CA TYR A 41 8.15 -10.78 3.26
C TYR A 41 8.09 -11.97 2.32
N ASN A 42 7.87 -11.74 1.03
CA ASN A 42 7.87 -12.81 0.04
C ASN A 42 9.23 -13.53 0.02
N GLU A 43 10.35 -12.80 0.04
CA GLU A 43 11.69 -13.39 0.05
C GLU A 43 11.95 -14.25 1.31
N LYS A 44 11.64 -13.72 2.50
CA LYS A 44 11.78 -14.44 3.78
C LYS A 44 10.95 -15.73 3.82
N ASN A 45 9.80 -15.74 3.14
CA ASN A 45 8.89 -16.89 3.14
C ASN A 45 9.08 -17.85 1.95
N LYS A 46 9.79 -17.45 0.89
CA LYS A 46 10.15 -18.34 -0.23
C LYS A 46 11.01 -19.55 0.21
N GLY A 47 11.73 -19.43 1.32
CA GLY A 47 12.55 -20.52 1.89
C GLY A 47 11.78 -21.56 2.72
N ARG A 48 10.49 -21.35 3.02
CA ARG A 48 9.67 -22.37 3.72
C ARG A 48 9.08 -23.34 2.70
N TRP A 49 9.81 -24.43 2.51
CA TRP A 49 9.55 -25.47 1.52
C TRP A 49 8.22 -26.21 1.79
N PHE A 50 7.09 -25.72 1.26
CA PHE A 50 5.94 -26.53 0.81
C PHE A 50 4.92 -25.69 -0.02
N TRP A 51 5.10 -25.67 -1.34
CA TRP A 51 4.07 -25.60 -2.41
C TRP A 51 2.92 -24.57 -2.41
N GLN A 52 2.98 -23.42 -1.75
CA GLN A 52 2.02 -22.33 -2.01
C GLN A 52 2.70 -20.97 -2.18
N LYS A 53 2.33 -20.29 -3.29
CA LYS A 53 2.71 -18.90 -3.61
C LYS A 53 2.61 -18.06 -2.34
N ALA A 54 3.65 -17.30 -2.01
CA ALA A 54 3.68 -16.47 -0.83
C ALA A 54 2.40 -15.62 -0.74
N SER A 55 1.53 -16.00 0.19
CA SER A 55 0.40 -15.25 0.66
C SER A 55 0.72 -14.85 2.09
N PHE A 56 0.19 -13.71 2.53
CA PHE A 56 0.24 -13.38 3.95
C PHE A 56 -0.46 -14.50 4.74
N GLY A 57 0.10 -14.85 5.90
CA GLY A 57 -0.45 -15.86 6.79
C GLY A 57 -0.96 -15.25 8.09
N GLY A 58 -1.92 -15.93 8.73
CA GLY A 58 -2.46 -15.54 10.05
C GLY A 58 -2.97 -14.10 10.09
N HIS A 59 -2.68 -13.40 11.18
CA HIS A 59 -3.13 -12.03 11.42
C HIS A 59 -2.76 -11.06 10.28
N LEU A 60 -1.54 -11.17 9.76
CA LEU A 60 -1.05 -10.30 8.69
C LEU A 60 -1.89 -10.45 7.40
N ARG A 61 -2.43 -11.65 7.15
CA ARG A 61 -3.37 -11.87 6.05
C ARG A 61 -4.65 -11.10 6.24
N ASP A 62 -5.22 -11.18 7.44
CA ASP A 62 -6.48 -10.52 7.76
C ASP A 62 -6.33 -8.99 7.66
N THR A 63 -5.23 -8.44 8.15
CA THR A 63 -4.92 -7.00 8.06
C THR A 63 -4.75 -6.57 6.60
N PHE A 64 -4.00 -7.34 5.79
CA PHE A 64 -3.85 -7.08 4.36
C PHE A 64 -5.19 -7.15 3.61
N ASP A 65 -5.98 -8.20 3.83
CA ASP A 65 -7.26 -8.41 3.14
C ASP A 65 -8.27 -7.30 3.49
N ARG A 66 -8.28 -6.83 4.75
CA ARG A 66 -9.09 -5.68 5.18
C ARG A 66 -8.69 -4.41 4.46
N PHE A 67 -7.41 -4.05 4.50
CA PHE A 67 -6.89 -2.87 3.80
C PHE A 67 -7.16 -2.93 2.30
N ASN A 68 -6.88 -4.09 1.68
CA ASN A 68 -7.05 -4.32 0.26
C ASN A 68 -8.51 -4.18 -0.18
N SER A 69 -9.43 -4.87 0.52
CA SER A 69 -10.87 -4.82 0.22
C SER A 69 -11.46 -3.44 0.44
N PHE A 70 -11.04 -2.74 1.51
CA PHE A 70 -11.46 -1.37 1.77
C PHE A 70 -11.04 -0.45 0.63
N THR A 71 -9.76 -0.49 0.26
CA THR A 71 -9.20 0.36 -0.79
C THR A 71 -9.86 0.13 -2.14
N ASP A 72 -10.14 -1.13 -2.51
CA ASP A 72 -10.88 -1.45 -3.74
C ASP A 72 -12.28 -0.86 -3.75
N LYS A 73 -13.02 -1.03 -2.65
CA LYS A 73 -14.37 -0.45 -2.52
C LYS A 73 -14.34 1.07 -2.60
N PHE A 74 -13.36 1.69 -1.96
CA PHE A 74 -13.18 3.14 -1.98
C PHE A 74 -12.92 3.64 -3.41
N VAL A 75 -11.97 3.04 -4.12
CA VAL A 75 -11.63 3.40 -5.51
C VAL A 75 -12.83 3.30 -6.44
N LEU A 76 -13.66 2.25 -6.28
CA LEU A 76 -14.85 2.05 -7.11
C LEU A 76 -15.93 3.11 -6.87
N LYS A 77 -16.10 3.56 -5.63
CA LYS A 77 -17.18 4.48 -5.24
C LYS A 77 -16.81 5.95 -5.29
N ILE A 78 -15.52 6.26 -5.41
CA ILE A 78 -14.98 7.62 -5.25
C ILE A 78 -15.61 8.69 -6.15
N LYS A 79 -16.13 8.30 -7.33
CA LYS A 79 -16.82 9.23 -8.25
C LYS A 79 -18.14 9.77 -7.70
N GLY A 80 -18.81 9.00 -6.84
CA GLY A 80 -20.10 9.37 -6.23
C GLY A 80 -19.97 9.95 -4.83
N TYR A 81 -18.76 10.06 -4.29
CA TYR A 81 -18.51 10.59 -2.95
C TYR A 81 -18.38 12.10 -2.96
N SER A 82 -18.93 12.73 -1.91
CA SER A 82 -18.61 14.14 -1.60
C SER A 82 -17.14 14.28 -1.21
N ASP A 83 -16.62 15.50 -1.19
CA ASP A 83 -15.23 15.75 -0.79
C ASP A 83 -14.99 15.28 0.66
N ASP A 84 -15.95 15.52 1.56
CA ASP A 84 -15.89 15.07 2.96
C ASP A 84 -15.90 13.54 3.08
N ASP A 85 -16.70 12.85 2.27
CA ASP A 85 -16.70 11.39 2.22
C ASP A 85 -15.34 10.85 1.77
N ILE A 86 -14.72 11.49 0.78
CA ILE A 86 -13.38 11.10 0.30
C ILE A 86 -12.35 11.27 1.41
N LEU A 87 -12.37 12.40 2.12
CA LEU A 87 -11.43 12.66 3.21
C LEU A 87 -11.62 11.68 4.38
N ARG A 88 -12.87 11.36 4.75
CA ARG A 88 -13.17 10.35 5.78
C ARG A 88 -12.67 8.96 5.39
N ASN A 89 -13.01 8.51 4.18
CA ASN A 89 -12.56 7.20 3.69
C ASN A 89 -11.03 7.14 3.53
N PHE A 90 -10.40 8.27 3.19
CA PHE A 90 -8.94 8.36 3.16
C PHE A 90 -8.34 8.14 4.54
N GLU A 91 -8.88 8.79 5.57
CA GLU A 91 -8.42 8.61 6.96
C GLU A 91 -8.63 7.18 7.46
N ASP A 92 -9.80 6.59 7.19
CA ASP A 92 -10.10 5.19 7.53
C ASP A 92 -9.12 4.23 6.85
N GLY A 93 -8.85 4.46 5.54
CA GLY A 93 -7.88 3.68 4.77
C GLY A 93 -6.45 3.84 5.28
N LYS A 94 -6.06 5.06 5.69
CA LYS A 94 -4.76 5.34 6.31
C LYS A 94 -4.59 4.57 7.61
N ASN A 95 -5.62 4.51 8.46
CA ASN A 95 -5.56 3.75 9.71
C ASN A 95 -5.35 2.25 9.45
N LEU A 96 -6.08 1.67 8.49
CA LEU A 96 -5.88 0.29 8.06
C LEU A 96 -4.47 0.05 7.49
N LEU A 97 -3.92 1.02 6.74
CA LEU A 97 -2.55 0.95 6.24
C LEU A 97 -1.53 0.99 7.38
N CYS A 98 -1.74 1.85 8.38
CA CYS A 98 -0.86 1.93 9.56
C CYS A 98 -0.80 0.59 10.31
N ASP A 99 -1.94 -0.07 10.47
CA ASP A 99 -1.99 -1.41 11.08
C ASP A 99 -1.22 -2.42 10.23
N LEU A 100 -1.42 -2.42 8.90
CA LEU A 100 -0.69 -3.28 7.98
C LEU A 100 0.83 -3.06 8.03
N LEU A 101 1.27 -1.79 8.05
CA LEU A 101 2.69 -1.44 8.16
C LEU A 101 3.28 -1.97 9.47
N LYS A 102 2.61 -1.76 10.60
CA LYS A 102 3.06 -2.25 11.91
C LYS A 102 3.17 -3.77 11.95
N ASP A 103 2.18 -4.47 11.38
CA ASP A 103 2.19 -5.93 11.32
C ASP A 103 3.33 -6.47 10.46
N LEU A 104 3.60 -5.85 9.30
CA LEU A 104 4.73 -6.19 8.43
C LEU A 104 6.06 -5.96 9.15
N GLU A 105 6.23 -4.77 9.73
CA GLU A 105 7.45 -4.37 10.44
C GLU A 105 7.74 -5.32 11.61
N THR A 106 6.70 -5.64 12.39
CA THR A 106 6.81 -6.61 13.50
C THR A 106 7.15 -8.01 12.99
N ASN A 107 6.50 -8.50 11.93
CA ASN A 107 6.75 -9.84 11.39
C ASN A 107 8.16 -9.97 10.77
N LEU A 108 8.64 -8.89 10.17
CA LEU A 108 9.95 -8.82 9.53
C LEU A 108 11.07 -8.48 10.50
N ALA A 109 10.74 -7.99 11.71
CA ALA A 109 11.67 -7.42 12.67
C ALA A 109 12.45 -6.23 12.08
N VAL A 110 11.69 -5.33 11.45
CA VAL A 110 12.19 -4.13 10.77
C VAL A 110 11.90 -2.90 11.63
N ASP A 111 12.91 -2.07 11.85
CA ASP A 111 12.74 -0.73 12.38
C ASP A 111 12.68 0.27 11.22
N ARG A 112 11.52 0.92 11.03
CA ARG A 112 11.30 1.84 9.90
C ARG A 112 12.33 2.95 9.79
N GLU A 113 12.81 3.48 10.92
CA GLU A 113 13.71 4.64 10.91
C GLU A 113 15.14 4.23 10.59
N ILE A 114 15.51 3.00 10.95
CA ILE A 114 16.87 2.45 10.73
C ILE A 114 16.95 1.74 9.37
N ASP A 115 15.97 0.90 9.05
CA ASP A 115 16.01 -0.05 7.94
C ASP A 115 15.34 0.47 6.66
N ARG A 116 14.88 1.73 6.62
CA ARG A 116 14.13 2.28 5.47
C ARG A 116 14.80 2.01 4.13
N SER A 117 16.10 2.32 4.04
CA SER A 117 16.87 2.16 2.81
C SER A 117 17.08 0.70 2.43
N SER A 118 17.31 -0.19 3.40
CA SER A 118 17.49 -1.61 3.14
C SER A 118 16.18 -2.25 2.67
N VAL A 119 15.05 -1.91 3.29
CA VAL A 119 13.72 -2.36 2.89
C VAL A 119 13.37 -1.90 1.47
N ARG A 120 13.64 -0.63 1.12
CA ARG A 120 13.46 -0.14 -0.26
C ARG A 120 14.37 -0.88 -1.26
N GLY A 121 15.46 -1.51 -0.82
CA GLY A 121 16.31 -2.35 -1.67
C GLY A 121 15.61 -3.59 -2.21
N TYR A 122 14.54 -4.07 -1.54
CA TYR A 122 13.78 -5.25 -1.96
C TYR A 122 12.76 -4.99 -3.08
N ILE A 123 12.48 -3.72 -3.39
CA ILE A 123 11.54 -3.42 -4.47
C ILE A 123 12.19 -3.75 -5.83
N ASP A 124 11.53 -4.59 -6.61
CA ASP A 124 12.01 -4.94 -7.95
C ASP A 124 11.63 -3.85 -8.97
N ASP A 125 12.35 -3.83 -10.09
CA ASP A 125 12.18 -2.81 -11.11
C ASP A 125 10.82 -2.85 -11.81
N ASN A 126 10.13 -4.00 -11.83
CA ASN A 126 8.79 -4.08 -12.39
C ASN A 126 7.79 -3.34 -11.52
N ILE A 127 7.88 -3.50 -10.19
CA ILE A 127 7.03 -2.78 -9.25
C ILE A 127 7.35 -1.28 -9.27
N ARG A 128 8.64 -0.88 -9.28
CA ARG A 128 9.03 0.53 -9.44
C ARG A 128 8.40 1.15 -10.69
N LYS A 129 8.51 0.46 -11.82
CA LYS A 129 7.93 0.91 -13.09
C LYS A 129 6.40 1.02 -13.01
N LEU A 130 5.73 0.04 -12.41
CA LEU A 130 4.28 0.06 -12.21
C LEU A 130 3.84 1.26 -11.36
N ILE A 131 4.53 1.55 -10.26
CA ILE A 131 4.27 2.72 -9.41
C ILE A 131 4.41 4.00 -10.26
N GLN A 132 5.54 4.18 -10.94
CA GLN A 132 5.81 5.36 -11.76
C GLN A 132 4.76 5.56 -12.86
N GLU A 133 4.45 4.52 -13.64
CA GLU A 133 3.44 4.59 -14.72
C GLU A 133 2.04 4.87 -14.19
N SER A 134 1.70 4.32 -13.03
CA SER A 134 0.39 4.53 -12.40
C SER A 134 0.24 5.97 -11.93
N LEU A 135 1.29 6.53 -11.31
CA LEU A 135 1.29 7.89 -10.75
C LEU A 135 1.39 8.99 -11.83
N LYS A 136 2.09 8.74 -12.95
CA LYS A 136 2.12 9.67 -14.10
C LYS A 136 0.74 10.05 -14.61
N LYS A 137 -0.24 9.14 -14.51
CA LYS A 137 -1.63 9.37 -14.97
C LYS A 137 -2.47 10.19 -13.99
N VAL A 138 -1.91 10.52 -12.81
CA VAL A 138 -2.50 11.39 -11.78
C VAL A 138 -1.64 12.64 -11.56
N SER A 139 -0.53 12.79 -12.31
CA SER A 139 0.39 13.93 -12.25
C SER A 139 -0.13 15.08 -13.11
#